data_AF-A0A852Q0M9-F1
#
_entry.id   AF-A0A852Q0M9-F1
#
_cell.length_a   1.000
_cell.length_b   1.000
_cell.length_c   1.000
_cell.angle_alpha   90.00
_cell.angle_beta   90.00
_cell.angle_gamma   90.00
#
_symmetry.space_group_name_H-M   'P 1'
#
loop_
_entity.id
_entity.type
_entity.pdbx_description
1 polymer ?
#
loop_
_entity_poly.entity_id
_entity_poly.type
_entity_poly.pdbx_seq_one_letter_code
_entity_poly.pdbx_strand_id
1 'polypeptide(L)'
;MVGPAADVTRADGYLSQLQTGKERTASDGSIRIENHASDPVGSMPILLGGNPATTSENNLNKGWIARISDIFGDNSSVHNCHGLGQQQCVTDGYRTEGDLKMGNERTIFELN
;
A
#
# COMPACT_ATOMS: atom_id res chain seq x y z
N MET A 1 -7.03 -3.55 -7.87
CA MET A 1 -6.35 -2.94 -6.70
C MET A 1 -5.73 -4.03 -5.86
N VAL A 2 -4.62 -3.73 -5.19
CA VAL A 2 -3.86 -4.69 -4.38
C VAL A 2 -3.25 -4.00 -3.15
N GLY A 3 -2.94 -4.78 -2.12
CA GLY A 3 -2.21 -4.28 -0.95
C GLY A 3 -0.70 -4.09 -1.21
N PRO A 4 0.03 -3.52 -0.24
CA PRO A 4 1.39 -3.03 -0.41
C PRO A 4 2.44 -4.10 -0.68
N ALA A 5 2.20 -5.37 -0.31
CA ALA A 5 3.14 -6.47 -0.55
C ALA A 5 3.26 -6.92 -2.02
N ALA A 6 2.33 -6.51 -2.89
CA ALA A 6 2.33 -6.90 -4.30
C ALA A 6 3.35 -6.08 -5.11
N ASP A 7 4.17 -6.70 -5.96
CA ASP A 7 4.97 -5.97 -6.97
C ASP A 7 4.01 -5.41 -8.04
N VAL A 8 3.53 -4.18 -7.83
CA VAL A 8 2.46 -3.61 -8.65
C VAL A 8 2.94 -3.36 -10.06
N THR A 9 4.16 -2.85 -10.24
CA THR A 9 4.73 -2.60 -11.56
C THR A 9 4.73 -3.87 -12.40
N ARG A 10 5.18 -5.00 -11.82
CA ARG A 10 5.20 -6.28 -12.54
C ARG A 10 3.80 -6.85 -12.76
N ALA A 11 2.95 -6.82 -11.74
CA ALA A 11 1.58 -7.31 -11.84
C ALA A 11 0.77 -6.53 -12.88
N ASP A 12 0.98 -5.21 -12.95
CA ASP A 12 0.34 -4.31 -13.90
C ASP A 12 0.76 -4.62 -15.34
N GLY A 13 2.06 -4.83 -15.58
CA GLY A 13 2.58 -5.26 -16.88
C GLY A 13 1.96 -6.57 -17.36
N TYR A 14 1.92 -7.59 -16.50
CA TYR A 14 1.25 -8.85 -16.82
C TYR A 14 -0.25 -8.68 -17.11
N LEU A 15 -0.95 -7.87 -16.31
CA LEU A 15 -2.36 -7.58 -16.56
C LEU A 15 -2.57 -6.91 -17.92
N SER A 16 -1.73 -5.96 -18.30
CA SER A 16 -1.79 -5.30 -19.60
C SER A 16 -1.59 -6.28 -20.76
N GLN A 17 -0.59 -7.15 -20.63
CA GLN A 17 -0.29 -8.16 -21.63
C GLN A 17 -1.46 -9.11 -21.83
N LEU A 18 -2.14 -9.51 -20.75
CA LEU A 18 -3.32 -10.37 -20.82
C LEU A 18 -4.55 -9.66 -21.43
N GLN A 19 -4.71 -8.36 -21.17
CA GLN A 19 -5.87 -7.59 -21.66
C GLN A 19 -5.72 -7.12 -23.11
N THR A 20 -4.49 -6.77 -23.52
CA THR A 20 -4.24 -6.03 -24.77
C THR A 20 -3.14 -6.64 -25.64
N GLY A 21 -2.37 -7.59 -25.12
CA GLY A 21 -1.19 -8.14 -25.78
C GLY A 21 0.01 -7.18 -25.82
N LYS A 22 -0.02 -6.09 -25.04
CA LYS A 22 1.03 -5.05 -25.02
C LYS A 22 1.34 -4.61 -23.59
N GLU A 23 2.55 -4.12 -23.38
CA GLU A 23 2.93 -3.39 -22.16
C GLU A 23 2.12 -2.10 -22.01
N ARG A 24 1.77 -1.77 -20.76
CA ARG A 24 0.99 -0.57 -20.44
C ARG A 24 1.90 0.66 -20.43
N THR A 25 1.43 1.75 -21.03
CA THR A 25 2.18 3.02 -21.11
C THR A 25 1.43 4.21 -20.49
N ALA A 26 0.23 3.99 -19.96
CA ALA A 26 -0.61 5.02 -19.36
C ALA A 26 -1.42 4.43 -18.20
N SER A 27 -1.96 5.28 -17.32
CA SER A 27 -2.66 4.83 -16.10
C SER A 27 -4.00 4.14 -16.36
N ASP A 28 -4.58 4.26 -17.55
CA ASP A 28 -5.90 3.70 -17.87
C ASP A 28 -5.94 2.17 -17.69
N GLY A 29 -6.80 1.72 -16.79
CA GLY A 29 -6.94 0.30 -16.44
C GLY A 29 -5.80 -0.27 -15.59
N SER A 30 -4.87 0.57 -15.11
CA SER A 30 -3.77 0.13 -14.26
C SER A 30 -4.22 -0.26 -12.84
N ILE A 31 -3.42 -1.11 -12.21
CA ILE A 31 -3.60 -1.53 -10.83
C ILE A 31 -3.30 -0.33 -9.91
N ARG A 32 -4.30 -0.02 -9.08
CA ARG A 32 -4.18 0.97 -8.00
C ARG A 32 -3.65 0.30 -6.73
N ILE A 33 -2.81 1.02 -6.01
CA ILE A 33 -2.16 0.62 -4.77
C ILE A 33 -2.32 1.70 -3.71
N GLU A 34 -2.45 1.27 -2.47
CA GLU A 34 -2.25 2.10 -1.28
C GLU A 34 -1.07 1.53 -0.48
N ASN A 35 -0.10 2.40 -0.19
CA ASN A 35 1.10 2.03 0.56
C ASN A 35 1.49 3.18 1.51
N HIS A 36 1.97 2.84 2.69
CA HIS A 36 2.32 3.82 3.71
C HIS A 36 3.83 4.12 3.71
N ALA A 37 4.22 5.38 3.92
CA ALA A 37 5.62 5.83 3.87
C ALA A 37 6.56 5.15 4.87
N SER A 38 6.01 4.59 5.96
CA SER A 38 6.76 3.82 6.97
C SER A 38 6.59 2.32 6.82
N ASP A 39 6.05 1.82 5.71
CA ASP A 39 5.96 0.39 5.42
C ASP A 39 7.20 -0.10 4.65
N PRO A 40 8.20 -0.68 5.34
CA PRO A 40 9.39 -1.20 4.67
C PRO A 40 9.08 -2.44 3.83
N VAL A 41 8.06 -3.23 4.20
CA VAL A 41 7.71 -4.47 3.49
C VAL A 41 7.01 -4.15 2.18
N GLY A 42 6.22 -3.08 2.11
CA GLY A 42 5.62 -2.60 0.87
C GLY A 42 6.57 -1.80 -0.01
N SER A 43 7.53 -1.08 0.59
CA SER A 43 8.34 -0.08 -0.12
C SER A 43 9.72 -0.58 -0.54
N MET A 44 10.31 -1.55 0.15
CA MET A 44 11.68 -2.00 -0.15
C MET A 44 11.67 -3.10 -1.22
N PRO A 45 12.25 -2.89 -2.41
CA PRO A 45 12.26 -3.88 -3.49
C PRO A 45 12.96 -5.21 -3.11
N ILE A 46 13.82 -5.18 -2.09
CA ILE A 46 14.57 -6.35 -1.60
C ILE A 46 13.71 -7.23 -0.68
N LEU A 47 12.68 -6.66 -0.04
CA LEU A 47 11.78 -7.40 0.85
C LEU A 47 10.62 -7.96 0.03
N LEU A 48 9.63 -7.12 -0.26
CA LEU A 48 8.43 -7.41 -1.06
C LEU A 48 7.89 -6.08 -1.61
N GLY A 49 6.92 -6.10 -2.52
CA GLY A 49 6.24 -4.89 -3.01
C GLY A 49 7.09 -3.98 -3.91
N GLY A 50 8.08 -3.29 -3.34
CA GLY A 50 8.90 -2.29 -4.03
C GLY A 50 8.10 -1.08 -4.51
N ASN A 51 7.00 -0.77 -3.84
CA ASN A 51 6.04 0.25 -4.26
C ASN A 51 6.34 1.61 -3.62
N PRO A 52 6.19 2.73 -4.35
CA PRO A 52 6.24 4.04 -3.73
C PRO A 52 5.12 4.22 -2.70
N ALA A 53 5.34 5.12 -1.73
CA ALA A 53 4.33 5.47 -0.74
C ALA A 53 3.24 6.34 -1.37
N THR A 54 1.99 6.10 -0.98
CA THR A 54 0.83 6.90 -1.40
C THR A 54 0.24 7.73 -0.28
N THR A 55 0.59 7.42 0.97
CA THR A 55 0.20 8.17 2.17
C THR A 55 1.26 8.11 3.26
N SER A 56 1.18 9.03 4.21
CA SER A 56 2.00 9.11 5.43
C SER A 56 1.14 9.34 6.68
N GLU A 57 -0.15 9.02 6.59
CA GLU A 57 -1.12 9.22 7.66
C GLU A 57 -0.72 8.54 8.97
N ASN A 58 -0.83 9.32 10.05
CA ASN A 58 -0.46 8.88 11.39
C ASN A 58 -1.40 9.52 12.40
N ASN A 59 -2.63 9.02 12.46
CA ASN A 59 -3.74 9.67 13.15
C ASN A 59 -3.55 9.76 14.68
N LEU A 60 -2.72 8.88 15.26
CA LEU A 60 -2.36 8.90 16.68
C LEU A 60 -0.93 9.40 16.96
N ASN A 61 -0.26 10.00 15.97
CA ASN A 61 1.12 10.50 16.11
C ASN A 61 2.10 9.46 16.66
N LYS A 62 1.94 8.19 16.27
CA LYS A 62 2.84 7.10 16.67
C LYS A 62 4.27 7.40 16.24
N GLY A 63 5.21 7.25 17.19
CA GLY A 63 6.63 7.38 16.91
C GLY A 63 7.13 6.33 15.90
N TRP A 64 8.29 6.57 15.31
CA TRP A 64 8.93 5.64 14.37
C TRP A 64 9.15 4.24 14.99
N ILE A 65 9.62 4.18 16.25
CA ILE A 65 9.90 2.90 16.95
C ILE A 65 8.62 2.07 17.13
N ALA A 66 7.52 2.70 17.55
CA ALA A 66 6.24 2.02 17.73
C ALA A 66 5.74 1.43 16.40
N ARG A 67 5.81 2.20 15.31
CA ARG A 67 5.38 1.74 13.98
C ARG A 67 6.19 0.55 13.47
N ILE A 68 7.51 0.51 13.73
CA ILE A 68 8.33 -0.66 13.40
C ILE A 68 7.95 -1.87 14.26
N SER A 69 7.74 -1.69 15.57
CA SER A 69 7.31 -2.76 16.46
C SER A 69 6.02 -3.41 15.98
N ASP A 70 5.04 -2.59 15.59
CA ASP A 70 3.73 -3.03 15.12
C ASP A 70 3.84 -3.88 13.83
N ILE A 71 4.77 -3.55 12.91
CA ILE A 71 4.99 -4.31 11.66
C ILE A 71 5.42 -5.76 11.92
N PHE A 72 6.23 -6.00 12.95
CA PHE A 72 6.85 -7.32 13.18
C PHE A 72 6.27 -8.07 14.39
N GLY A 73 5.48 -7.40 15.24
CA GLY A 73 5.04 -7.95 16.53
C GLY A 73 3.55 -7.84 16.82
N ASP A 74 2.76 -7.19 15.97
CA ASP A 74 1.32 -6.99 16.19
C ASP A 74 0.49 -7.45 14.97
N ASN A 75 -0.81 -7.62 15.20
CA ASN A 75 -1.81 -7.99 14.19
C ASN A 75 -2.25 -6.80 13.34
N SER A 76 -1.79 -5.59 13.65
CA SER A 76 -2.10 -4.34 12.96
C SER A 76 -0.83 -3.50 12.82
N SER A 77 -0.61 -2.93 11.65
CA SER A 77 0.57 -2.14 11.33
C SER A 77 0.32 -1.27 10.11
N VAL A 78 1.23 -0.36 9.83
CA VAL A 78 1.22 0.39 8.57
C VAL A 78 1.17 -0.53 7.34
N HIS A 79 1.72 -1.74 7.42
CA HIS A 79 1.79 -2.68 6.30
C HIS A 79 0.43 -3.35 6.01
N ASN A 80 -0.24 -3.86 7.03
CA ASN A 80 -1.49 -4.59 6.84
C ASN A 80 -2.73 -3.69 6.90
N CYS A 81 -2.59 -2.47 7.41
CA CYS A 81 -3.68 -1.50 7.48
C CYS A 81 -3.80 -0.63 6.23
N HIS A 82 -2.84 -0.62 5.32
CA HIS A 82 -2.96 0.06 4.02
C HIS A 82 -3.29 -0.99 2.96
N GLY A 83 -4.42 -0.83 2.26
CA GLY A 83 -5.10 -1.92 1.56
C GLY A 83 -6.57 -2.08 1.99
N LEU A 84 -6.89 -3.19 2.66
CA LEU A 84 -8.22 -3.39 3.26
C LEU A 84 -8.13 -3.09 4.76
N GLY A 85 -8.77 -1.99 5.18
CA GLY A 85 -8.79 -1.58 6.57
C GLY A 85 -9.67 -2.50 7.41
N GLN A 86 -9.24 -2.79 8.64
CA GLN A 86 -10.05 -3.44 9.67
C GLN A 86 -10.30 -2.47 10.82
N GLN A 87 -11.30 -2.73 11.65
CA GLN A 87 -11.59 -1.87 12.81
C GLN A 87 -10.37 -1.69 13.73
N GLN A 88 -9.55 -2.74 13.86
CA GLN A 88 -8.31 -2.71 14.63
C GLN A 88 -7.34 -1.62 14.13
N CYS A 89 -7.27 -1.38 12.82
CA CYS A 89 -6.46 -0.32 12.24
C CYS A 89 -6.90 1.09 12.66
N VAL A 90 -8.19 1.26 12.98
CA VAL A 90 -8.71 2.52 13.54
C VAL A 90 -8.28 2.65 15.00
N THR A 91 -8.47 1.61 15.80
CA THR A 91 -8.05 1.55 17.21
C THR A 91 -6.56 1.86 17.36
N ASP A 92 -5.73 1.32 16.46
CA ASP A 92 -4.29 1.46 16.52
C ASP A 92 -3.76 2.70 15.78
N GLY A 93 -4.66 3.53 15.25
CA GLY A 93 -4.32 4.84 14.69
C GLY A 93 -3.75 4.84 13.27
N TYR A 94 -3.83 3.71 12.58
CA TYR A 94 -3.43 3.56 11.18
C TYR A 94 -4.53 3.95 10.20
N ARG A 95 -5.77 4.14 10.66
CA ARG A 95 -6.92 4.63 9.88
C ARG A 95 -7.85 5.50 10.71
N THR A 96 -8.76 6.21 10.06
CA THR A 96 -9.88 6.91 10.71
C THR A 96 -11.15 6.07 10.68
N GLU A 97 -12.09 6.35 11.57
CA GLU A 97 -13.39 5.68 11.58
C GLU A 97 -14.16 5.98 10.28
N GLY A 98 -14.65 4.93 9.61
CA GLY A 98 -15.29 5.03 8.28
C GLY A 98 -14.34 4.75 7.10
N ASP A 99 -13.03 4.90 7.29
CA ASP A 99 -12.01 4.62 6.26
C ASP A 99 -11.62 3.13 6.23
N LEU A 100 -12.55 2.18 6.33
CA LEU A 100 -12.19 0.75 6.29
C LEU A 100 -11.89 0.23 4.88
N LYS A 101 -11.93 1.09 3.87
CA LYS A 101 -11.59 0.78 2.47
C LYS A 101 -10.39 1.59 2.03
N MET A 102 -9.57 1.03 1.15
CA MET A 102 -8.46 1.70 0.46
C MET A 102 -8.87 3.12 0.01
N GLY A 103 -8.18 4.17 0.49
CA GLY A 103 -8.61 5.56 0.32
C GLY A 103 -7.58 6.42 -0.40
N ASN A 104 -6.29 6.25 -0.08
CA ASN A 104 -5.18 7.00 -0.67
C ASN A 104 -4.53 6.21 -1.83
N GLU A 105 -5.34 5.67 -2.71
CA GLU A 105 -4.85 4.79 -3.78
C GLU A 105 -4.35 5.59 -5.00
N ARG A 106 -3.19 5.17 -5.53
CA ARG A 106 -2.53 5.73 -6.72
C ARG A 106 -2.10 4.62 -7.66
N THR A 107 -1.81 4.98 -8.90
CA THR A 107 -1.21 4.09 -9.91
C THR A 107 0.30 4.31 -9.96
N ILE A 108 1.05 3.33 -10.45
CA ILE A 108 2.51 3.47 -10.62
C ILE A 108 2.90 4.60 -11.60
N PHE A 109 2.00 5.01 -12.49
CA PHE A 109 2.21 6.13 -13.41
C PHE A 109 2.06 7.51 -12.75
N GLU A 110 1.39 7.58 -11.59
CA GLU A 110 1.25 8.83 -10.82
C GLU A 110 2.35 8.99 -9.77
N LEU A 111 3.11 7.94 -9.51
CA LEU A 111 4.14 7.87 -8.47
C LEU A 111 5.57 7.95 -9.03
N ASN A 112 5.73 7.81 -10.35
CA ASN A 112 7.01 7.84 -11.08
C ASN A 112 7.11 9.05 -12.00
#